data_AF-A0A9E5MYA4-F1
#
_entry.id   AF-A0A9E5MYA4-F1
#
_cell.length_a   1.000
_cell.length_b   1.000
_cell.length_c   1.000
_cell.angle_alpha   90.00
_cell.angle_beta   90.00
_cell.angle_gamma   90.00
#
_symmetry.space_group_name_H-M   'P 1'
#
loop_
_entity.id
_entity.type
_entity.pdbx_description
1 polymer ?
#
loop_
_entity_poly.entity_id
_entity_poly.type
_entity_poly.pdbx_seq_one_letter_code
_entity_poly.pdbx_strand_id
1 'polypeptide(L)' 'VVYATDAQAEPRVTVVGLFPEDSHPTIIYPAALTLTGNSAASSFLDHLQSPAALDTFRRNGFIVKGG' A
#
# COMPACT_ATOMS: atom_id res chain seq x y z
N VAL A 1 -14.98 6.84 7.04
CA VAL A 1 -13.49 6.86 7.05
C VAL A 1 -13.03 6.35 5.70
N VAL A 2 -12.08 7.03 5.06
CA VAL A 2 -11.53 6.67 3.73
C VAL A 2 -10.01 6.63 3.87
N TYR A 3 -9.33 5.70 3.19
CA TYR A 3 -7.86 5.64 3.19
C TYR A 3 -7.27 6.66 2.21
N ALA A 4 -6.10 7.21 2.52
CA ALA A 4 -5.47 8.25 1.71
C ALA A 4 -5.26 7.83 0.24
N THR A 5 -4.98 6.55 0.01
CA THR A 5 -4.81 5.94 -1.31
C THR A 5 -6.10 6.00 -2.14
N ASP A 6 -7.25 5.78 -1.51
CA ASP A 6 -8.57 5.81 -2.18
C ASP A 6 -8.98 7.25 -2.50
N ALA A 7 -8.66 8.20 -1.62
CA ALA A 7 -8.88 9.62 -1.86
C ALA A 7 -7.99 10.17 -2.99
N GLN A 8 -6.79 9.62 -3.18
CA GLN A 8 -5.91 9.99 -4.29
C GLN A 8 -6.34 9.37 -5.63
N ALA A 9 -7.00 8.21 -5.62
CA ALA A 9 -7.42 7.49 -6.82
C ALA A 9 -8.77 7.96 -7.40
N GLU A 10 -9.67 8.54 -6.59
CA GLU A 10 -11.00 8.98 -7.01
C GLU A 10 -11.11 10.53 -7.04
N PRO A 11 -11.15 11.16 -8.23
CA PRO A 11 -11.16 12.63 -8.36
C PRO A 11 -12.36 13.33 -7.71
N ARG A 12 -13.46 12.62 -7.46
CA ARG A 12 -14.66 13.18 -6.82
C ARG A 12 -14.59 13.17 -5.29
N VAL A 13 -13.56 12.57 -4.70
CA VAL A 13 -13.35 12.55 -3.26
C VAL A 13 -12.41 13.70 -2.88
N THR A 14 -12.71 14.36 -1.76
CA THR A 14 -11.86 15.42 -1.22
C THR A 14 -11.56 15.15 0.24
N VAL A 15 -10.30 15.37 0.65
CA VAL A 15 -9.87 15.25 2.04
C VAL A 15 -10.36 16.48 2.81
N VAL A 16 -11.29 16.27 3.74
CA VAL A 16 -11.84 17.32 4.61
C VAL A 16 -11.16 17.41 5.98
N GLY A 17 -10.28 16.43 6.28
CA GLY A 17 -9.53 16.35 7.53
C GLY A 17 -8.73 15.04 7.59
N LEU A 18 -7.68 15.04 8.41
CA LEU A 18 -6.87 13.86 8.71
C LEU A 18 -7.09 13.44 10.15
N PHE A 19 -7.14 12.14 10.40
CA PHE A 19 -7.14 11.60 11.75
C PHE A 19 -5.73 11.74 12.35
N PRO A 20 -5.59 12.08 13.64
CA PRO A 20 -4.31 12.04 14.34
C PRO A 20 -3.68 10.64 14.26
N GLU A 21 -2.36 10.55 14.08
CA GLU A 21 -1.67 9.25 13.90
C GLU A 21 -1.82 8.31 15.11
N ASP A 22 -1.96 8.86 16.31
CA ASP A 22 -2.14 8.14 17.56
C ASP A 22 -3.60 7.75 17.84
N SER A 23 -4.55 8.24 17.03
CA SER A 23 -5.97 7.92 17.16
C SER A 23 -6.34 6.54 16.59
N HIS A 24 -5.43 5.90 15.87
CA HIS A 24 -5.65 4.58 15.27
C HIS A 24 -4.36 3.74 15.27
N PRO A 25 -4.48 2.40 15.21
CA PRO A 25 -3.33 1.54 14.93
C PRO A 25 -2.70 1.91 13.58
N THR A 26 -1.40 1.63 13.41
CA THR A 26 -0.72 1.89 12.13
C THR A 26 -1.43 1.13 11.00
N ILE A 27 -1.72 1.84 9.90
CA ILE A 27 -2.34 1.26 8.71
C ILE A 27 -1.24 0.51 7.93
N ILE A 28 -1.34 -0.81 7.85
CA ILE A 28 -0.33 -1.69 7.23
C ILE A 28 -1.02 -2.63 6.25
N TYR A 29 -0.44 -2.78 5.06
CA TYR A 29 -0.87 -3.74 4.03
C TYR A 29 0.15 -4.86 3.91
N PRO A 30 -0.02 -5.99 4.63
CA PRO A 30 0.90 -7.12 4.54
C PRO A 30 0.68 -7.90 3.24
N ALA A 31 1.77 -8.38 2.65
CA ALA A 31 1.75 -9.31 1.53
C ALA A 31 2.53 -10.57 1.91
N ALA A 32 1.99 -11.74 1.57
CA ALA A 32 2.61 -13.03 1.86
C ALA A 32 2.18 -14.08 0.81
N LEU A 33 3.00 -15.11 0.64
CA LEU A 33 2.60 -16.29 -0.14
C LEU A 33 1.53 -17.08 0.60
N THR A 34 0.54 -17.58 -0.14
CA THR A 34 -0.46 -18.51 0.39
C THR A 34 0.07 -19.94 0.34
N LEU A 35 -0.54 -20.84 1.11
CA LEU A 35 -0.14 -22.26 1.19
C LEU A 35 -0.17 -22.99 -0.16
N THR A 36 -0.99 -22.51 -1.10
CA THR A 36 -1.13 -23.07 -2.45
C THR A 36 -0.45 -22.22 -3.51
N GLY A 37 0.39 -21.26 -3.11
CA GLY A 37 1.14 -20.41 -4.02
C GLY A 37 2.14 -21.21 -4.86
N ASN A 38 2.22 -20.91 -6.15
CA ASN A 38 3.18 -21.52 -7.06
C ASN A 38 4.40 -20.60 -7.27
N SER A 39 5.32 -21.00 -8.14
CA SER A 39 6.52 -20.22 -8.45
C SER A 39 6.20 -18.80 -8.95
N ALA A 40 5.13 -18.62 -9.72
CA ALA A 40 4.72 -17.30 -10.18
C ALA A 40 4.27 -16.39 -9.03
N ALA A 41 3.63 -16.94 -7.99
CA ALA A 41 3.29 -16.18 -6.79
C ALA A 41 4.54 -15.69 -6.04
N SER A 42 5.58 -16.53 -5.95
CA SER A 42 6.88 -16.14 -5.38
C SER A 42 7.51 -15.01 -6.18
N SER A 43 7.63 -15.18 -7.50
CA SER A 43 8.20 -14.15 -8.38
C SER A 43 7.42 -12.84 -8.34
N PHE A 44 6.10 -12.90 -8.18
CA PHE A 44 5.28 -11.70 -8.02
C PHE A 44 5.54 -11.01 -6.68
N LEU A 45 5.65 -11.76 -5.57
CA LEU A 45 5.99 -11.18 -4.27
C LEU A 45 7.37 -10.51 -4.30
N ASP A 46 8.36 -11.12 -4.94
CA ASP A 46 9.69 -10.53 -5.15
C ASP A 46 9.60 -9.25 -6.00
N HIS A 47 8.78 -9.26 -7.05
CA HIS A 47 8.54 -8.08 -7.89
C HIS A 47 7.94 -6.91 -7.09
N LEU A 48 6.98 -7.17 -6.19
CA LEU A 48 6.38 -6.14 -5.34
C LEU A 48 7.40 -5.45 -4.43
N GLN A 49 8.54 -6.08 -4.15
CA GLN A 49 9.65 -5.51 -3.36
C GLN A 49 10.70 -4.78 -4.21
N SER A 50 10.60 -4.83 -5.55
CA SER A 50 11.55 -4.19 -6.45
C SER A 50 11.45 -2.66 -6.42
N PRO A 51 12.53 -1.91 -6.72
CA PRO A 51 12.50 -0.44 -6.72
C PRO A 51 11.38 0.16 -7.58
N ALA A 52 11.09 -0.44 -8.74
CA ALA A 52 10.04 0.00 -9.65
C ALA A 52 8.62 -0.14 -9.04
N ALA A 53 8.38 -1.24 -8.31
CA ALA A 53 7.12 -1.43 -7.60
C ALA A 53 7.00 -0.46 -6.41
N LEU A 54 8.08 -0.28 -5.64
CA LEU A 54 8.11 0.66 -4.51
C LEU A 54 7.85 2.11 -4.95
N ASP A 55 8.40 2.54 -6.08
CA ASP A 55 8.09 3.86 -6.64
C ASP A 55 6.64 4.00 -7.09
N THR A 56 6.04 2.91 -7.58
CA THR A 56 4.61 2.88 -7.89
C THR A 56 3.75 3.02 -6.64
N PHE A 57 4.10 2.33 -5.54
CA PHE A 57 3.42 2.50 -4.26
C PHE A 57 3.52 3.94 -3.74
N ARG A 58 4.72 4.55 -3.78
CA ARG A 58 4.93 5.95 -3.37
C ARG A 58 4.09 6.92 -4.17
N ARG A 59 4.04 6.77 -5.50
CA ARG A 59 3.20 7.63 -6.38
C ARG A 59 1.72 7.57 -6.04
N ASN A 60 1.25 6.44 -5.51
CA ASN A 60 -0.14 6.23 -5.10
C ASN A 60 -0.37 6.50 -3.59
N GLY A 61 0.55 7.18 -2.92
CA GLY A 61 0.34 7.66 -1.55
C GLY A 61 0.64 6.65 -0.45
N PHE A 62 1.25 5.50 -0.77
CA PHE A 62 1.72 4.55 0.24
C PHE A 62 3.06 5.00 0.84
N ILE A 63 3.17 4.85 2.16
CA ILE A 63 4.45 4.94 2.87
C ILE A 63 5.09 3.55 2.85
N VAL A 64 6.16 3.40 2.07
CA VAL A 64 6.93 2.15 2.00
C VAL A 64 7.97 2.13 3.14
N LYS A 65 7.87 1.14 4.03
CA LYS A 65 8.88 0.91 5.08
C LYS A 65 10.02 0.05 4.51
N GLY A 66 11.18 0.65 4.28
CA GLY A 66 12.41 -0.05 3.89
C GLY A 66 12.77 0.06 2.41
N GLY A 67 14.02 0.44 2.17
CA GLY A 67 14.80 0.20 0.96
C GLY A 67 16.13 -0.40 1.36
#